data_AF-A0A502DCU7-F1
#
_entry.id   AF-A0A502DCU7-F1
#
_cell.length_a   1.000
_cell.length_b   1.000
_cell.length_c   1.000
_cell.angle_alpha   90.00
_cell.angle_beta   90.00
_cell.angle_gamma   90.00
#
_symmetry.space_group_name_H-M   'P 1'
#
loop_
_entity.id
_entity.type
_entity.pdbx_description
1 polymer ?
#
loop_
_entity_poly.entity_id
_entity_poly.type
_entity_poly.pdbx_seq_one_letter_code
_entity_poly.pdbx_strand_id
1 'polypeptide(L)'
;MKTLEPDSTPYTELCTHSLTSIHYRNESLVEDILGKKTFTEVMFSQITGREASAHDLKVIDAALIAIMEHGLTPSAIATRLVYMSSPENIQSGVAAGLLAVGSQFIGTVENCAVLLKQIIDAPEGIEAAARAVAQRHRAERKSIPGFGQHLHKPDDPRAAKLMAIGRAHPEFEGKYLQAIAALSAEVDAAYGKHITINAT
;
A
#
# COMPACT_ATOMS: atom_id res chain seq x y z
N MET A 1 -3.00 16.19 42.05
CA MET A 1 -3.20 15.89 40.62
C MET A 1 -3.38 14.39 40.51
N LYS A 2 -4.61 13.91 40.30
CA LYS A 2 -4.92 12.46 40.26
C LYS A 2 -4.46 11.95 38.89
N THR A 3 -3.40 11.15 38.88
CA THR A 3 -2.95 10.39 37.71
C THR A 3 -4.06 9.43 37.33
N LEU A 4 -4.65 9.62 36.14
CA LEU A 4 -5.50 8.62 35.52
C LEU A 4 -4.59 7.46 35.11
N GLU A 5 -4.73 6.31 35.77
CA GLU A 5 -4.12 5.08 35.26
C GLU A 5 -4.82 4.71 33.95
N PRO A 6 -4.09 4.36 32.89
CA PRO A 6 -4.71 3.89 31.66
C PRO A 6 -5.48 2.60 31.96
N ASP A 7 -6.77 2.58 31.60
CA ASP A 7 -7.60 1.38 31.63
C ASP A 7 -6.87 0.26 30.85
N SER A 8 -6.50 -0.80 31.56
CA SER A 8 -5.62 -1.87 31.08
C SER A 8 -6.38 -2.99 30.38
N THR A 9 -7.67 -2.80 30.12
CA THR A 9 -8.51 -3.78 29.43
C THR A 9 -8.21 -3.76 27.92
N PRO A 10 -7.77 -4.88 27.32
CA PRO A 10 -7.60 -4.96 25.86
C PRO A 10 -8.92 -4.66 25.13
N TYR A 11 -8.88 -3.70 24.20
CA TYR A 11 -10.04 -3.26 23.41
C TYR A 11 -9.83 -3.56 21.92
N THR A 12 -10.90 -3.98 21.24
CA THR A 12 -10.91 -4.15 19.77
C THR A 12 -12.31 -3.94 19.20
N GLU A 13 -12.37 -3.40 17.98
CA GLU A 13 -13.59 -3.26 17.18
C GLU A 13 -13.59 -4.18 15.95
N LEU A 14 -12.57 -5.02 15.77
CA LEU A 14 -12.40 -5.81 14.54
C LEU A 14 -13.22 -7.10 14.54
N CYS A 15 -13.23 -7.81 15.68
CA CYS A 15 -13.93 -9.07 15.82
C CYS A 15 -14.44 -9.24 17.25
N THR A 16 -15.68 -9.68 17.40
CA THR A 16 -16.25 -10.13 18.67
C THR A 16 -16.90 -11.48 18.49
N HIS A 17 -17.04 -12.25 19.57
CA HIS A 17 -17.73 -13.54 19.53
C HIS A 17 -18.46 -13.81 20.84
N SER A 18 -19.45 -14.69 20.76
CA SER A 18 -20.17 -15.27 21.89
C SER A 18 -20.22 -16.80 21.75
N LEU A 19 -20.99 -17.49 22.60
CA LEU A 19 -21.22 -18.93 22.47
C LEU A 19 -21.88 -19.32 21.13
N THR A 20 -22.62 -18.40 20.50
CA THR A 20 -23.48 -18.71 19.34
C THR A 20 -23.35 -17.71 18.20
N SER A 21 -22.43 -16.74 18.29
CA SER A 21 -22.25 -15.74 17.24
C SER A 21 -20.79 -15.30 17.12
N ILE A 22 -20.41 -14.94 15.89
CA ILE A 22 -19.12 -14.32 15.57
C ILE A 22 -19.45 -13.11 14.70
N HIS A 23 -18.89 -11.96 15.05
CA HIS A 23 -19.08 -10.73 14.30
C HIS A 23 -17.74 -10.18 13.86
N TYR A 24 -17.69 -9.77 12.60
CA TYR A 24 -16.62 -8.97 12.02
C TYR A 24 -17.10 -7.52 12.05
N ARG A 25 -16.49 -6.70 12.90
CA ARG A 25 -17.04 -5.39 13.30
C ARG A 25 -18.48 -5.55 13.78
N ASN A 26 -19.43 -4.92 13.09
CA ASN A 26 -20.85 -4.94 13.40
C ASN A 26 -21.66 -5.94 12.57
N GLU A 27 -21.01 -6.75 11.73
CA GLU A 27 -21.66 -7.69 10.81
C GLU A 27 -21.53 -9.14 11.30
N SER A 28 -22.60 -9.94 11.20
CA SER A 28 -22.56 -11.36 11.52
C SER A 28 -21.71 -12.11 10.50
N LEU A 29 -20.66 -12.80 10.96
CA LEU A 29 -19.85 -13.64 10.09
C LEU A 29 -20.72 -14.71 9.40
N VAL A 30 -21.64 -15.32 10.15
CA VAL A 30 -22.45 -16.45 9.67
C VAL A 30 -23.55 -15.97 8.72
N GLU A 31 -24.29 -14.93 9.12
CA GLU A 31 -25.48 -14.51 8.39
C GLU A 31 -25.16 -13.49 7.30
N ASP A 32 -24.24 -12.55 7.54
CA ASP A 32 -24.04 -11.40 6.63
C ASP A 32 -22.86 -11.56 5.68
N ILE A 33 -21.85 -12.35 6.07
CA ILE A 33 -20.57 -12.42 5.36
C ILE A 33 -20.40 -13.73 4.58
N LEU A 34 -20.50 -14.88 5.24
CA LEU A 34 -20.20 -16.18 4.63
C LEU A 34 -21.12 -16.47 3.43
N GLY A 35 -20.52 -16.72 2.26
CA GLY A 35 -21.24 -16.95 1.01
C GLY A 35 -21.86 -15.70 0.36
N LYS A 36 -21.72 -14.53 0.98
CA LYS A 36 -22.30 -13.25 0.50
C LYS A 36 -21.25 -12.21 0.10
N LYS A 37 -20.12 -12.14 0.81
CA LYS A 37 -19.01 -11.21 0.53
C LYS A 37 -17.76 -11.95 0.07
N THR A 38 -16.99 -11.33 -0.81
CA THR A 38 -15.69 -11.83 -1.27
C THR A 38 -14.60 -11.56 -0.23
N PHE A 39 -13.47 -12.26 -0.35
CA PHE A 39 -12.31 -12.05 0.53
C PHE A 39 -11.84 -10.59 0.53
N THR A 40 -11.72 -9.97 -0.65
CA THR A 40 -11.28 -8.58 -0.78
C THR A 40 -12.25 -7.60 -0.14
N GLU A 41 -13.56 -7.81 -0.28
CA GLU A 41 -14.58 -6.97 0.39
C GLU A 41 -14.44 -6.99 1.91
N VAL A 42 -14.29 -8.19 2.48
CA VAL A 42 -14.14 -8.36 3.93
C VAL A 42 -12.82 -7.78 4.42
N MET A 43 -11.72 -8.02 3.70
CA MET A 43 -10.41 -7.45 4.04
C MET A 43 -10.44 -5.91 3.98
N PHE A 44 -11.06 -5.35 2.94
CA PHE A 44 -11.19 -3.91 2.77
C PHE A 44 -11.98 -3.28 3.93
N SER A 45 -13.13 -3.85 4.30
CA SER A 45 -13.95 -3.31 5.40
C SER A 45 -13.28 -3.50 6.77
N GLN A 46 -12.58 -4.62 6.98
CA GLN A 46 -11.81 -4.86 8.20
C GLN A 46 -10.67 -3.87 8.38
N ILE A 47 -9.98 -3.45 7.31
CA ILE A 47 -8.91 -2.45 7.40
C ILE A 47 -9.45 -1.03 7.50
N THR A 48 -10.43 -0.67 6.66
CA THR A 48 -10.85 0.73 6.48
C THR A 48 -12.02 1.15 7.36
N GLY A 49 -12.78 0.19 7.90
CA GLY A 49 -14.00 0.46 8.67
C GLY A 49 -15.20 0.91 7.83
N ARG A 50 -15.12 0.89 6.50
CA ARG A 50 -16.22 1.21 5.58
C ARG A 50 -16.49 0.08 4.60
N GLU A 51 -17.70 0.03 4.06
CA GLU A 51 -17.99 -0.88 2.96
C GLU A 51 -17.22 -0.46 1.69
N ALA A 52 -16.77 -1.47 0.94
CA ALA A 52 -16.11 -1.26 -0.35
C ALA A 52 -17.17 -0.97 -1.42
N SER A 53 -16.96 0.07 -2.22
CA SER A 53 -17.68 0.22 -3.47
C SER A 53 -17.13 -0.75 -4.52
N ALA A 54 -17.89 -0.98 -5.59
CA ALA A 54 -17.40 -1.77 -6.73
C ALA A 54 -16.09 -1.20 -7.34
N HIS A 55 -15.89 0.11 -7.22
CA HIS A 55 -14.71 0.80 -7.71
C HIS A 55 -13.50 0.59 -6.80
N ASP A 56 -13.70 0.62 -5.49
CA ASP A 56 -12.65 0.27 -4.51
C ASP A 56 -12.12 -1.12 -4.79
N LEU A 57 -13.03 -2.10 -4.97
CA LEU A 57 -12.68 -3.49 -5.24
C LEU A 57 -11.86 -3.64 -6.51
N LYS A 58 -12.22 -2.94 -7.58
CA LYS A 58 -11.47 -2.97 -8.84
C LYS A 58 -10.03 -2.46 -8.68
N VAL A 59 -9.83 -1.39 -7.92
CA VAL A 59 -8.50 -0.82 -7.70
C VAL A 59 -7.68 -1.67 -6.73
N ILE A 60 -8.25 -2.08 -5.60
CA ILE A 60 -7.51 -2.85 -4.59
C ILE A 60 -7.16 -4.25 -5.10
N ASP A 61 -8.05 -4.94 -5.82
CA ASP A 61 -7.72 -6.23 -6.44
C ASP A 61 -6.56 -6.08 -7.44
N ALA A 62 -6.60 -5.04 -8.28
CA ALA A 62 -5.53 -4.78 -9.24
C ALA A 62 -4.19 -4.51 -8.53
N ALA A 63 -4.19 -3.73 -7.44
CA ALA A 63 -3.01 -3.46 -6.64
C ALA A 63 -2.46 -4.73 -5.98
N LEU A 64 -3.32 -5.54 -5.36
CA LEU A 64 -2.94 -6.81 -4.74
C LEU A 64 -2.36 -7.80 -5.75
N ILE A 65 -2.96 -7.91 -6.93
CA ILE A 65 -2.45 -8.74 -8.02
C ILE A 65 -1.06 -8.27 -8.48
N ALA A 66 -0.86 -6.94 -8.60
CA ALA A 66 0.40 -6.38 -9.07
C ALA A 66 1.60 -6.66 -8.14
N ILE A 67 1.34 -6.89 -6.84
CA ILE A 67 2.38 -7.16 -5.82
C ILE A 67 2.44 -8.63 -5.37
N MET A 68 1.60 -9.50 -5.95
CA MET A 68 1.40 -10.86 -5.47
C MET A 68 2.65 -11.76 -5.58
N GLU A 69 3.47 -11.56 -6.62
CA GLU A 69 4.69 -12.33 -6.85
C GLU A 69 5.68 -11.50 -7.68
N HIS A 70 6.98 -11.69 -7.43
CA HIS A 70 8.06 -11.00 -8.13
C HIS A 70 9.33 -11.87 -8.34
N GLY A 71 9.20 -13.20 -8.27
CA GLY A 71 10.25 -14.17 -8.50
C GLY A 71 11.15 -14.41 -7.29
N LEU A 72 12.46 -14.54 -7.52
CA LEU A 72 13.47 -14.80 -6.48
C LEU A 72 13.93 -13.50 -5.79
N THR A 73 12.99 -12.80 -5.17
CA THR A 73 13.30 -11.66 -4.29
C THR A 73 14.01 -12.15 -3.01
N PRO A 74 14.70 -11.25 -2.27
CA PRO A 74 15.29 -11.62 -0.97
C PRO A 74 14.30 -12.28 -0.01
N SER A 75 13.04 -11.82 0.04
CA SER A 75 11.98 -12.44 0.85
C SER A 75 11.67 -13.87 0.40
N ALA A 76 11.53 -14.10 -0.90
CA ALA A 76 11.26 -15.43 -1.46
C ALA A 76 12.44 -16.40 -1.26
N ILE A 77 13.68 -15.89 -1.27
CA ILE A 77 14.89 -16.67 -0.96
C ILE A 77 14.92 -17.05 0.52
N ALA A 78 14.68 -16.09 1.42
CA ALA A 78 14.63 -16.33 2.86
C ALA A 78 13.57 -17.37 3.24
N THR A 79 12.36 -17.25 2.67
CA THR A 79 11.29 -18.25 2.84
C THR A 79 11.75 -19.65 2.45
N ARG A 80 12.38 -19.80 1.27
CA ARG A 80 12.81 -21.11 0.77
C ARG A 80 13.93 -21.70 1.62
N LEU A 81 14.89 -20.90 2.07
CA LEU A 81 15.98 -21.37 2.93
C LEU A 81 15.47 -21.91 4.28
N VAL A 82 14.54 -21.20 4.92
CA VAL A 82 13.92 -21.66 6.17
C VAL A 82 13.07 -22.91 5.93
N TYR A 83 12.25 -22.92 4.87
CA TYR A 83 11.44 -24.08 4.50
C TYR A 83 12.30 -25.33 4.24
N MET A 84 13.44 -25.21 3.58
CA MET A 84 14.37 -26.32 3.35
C MET A 84 14.92 -26.95 4.63
N SER A 85 14.90 -26.21 5.75
CA SER A 85 15.40 -26.68 7.04
C SER A 85 14.31 -27.34 7.90
N SER A 86 13.03 -27.01 7.69
CA SER A 86 11.87 -27.57 8.40
C SER A 86 10.64 -27.59 7.48
N PRO A 87 10.55 -28.53 6.52
CA PRO A 87 9.47 -28.57 5.53
C PRO A 87 8.07 -28.81 6.11
N GLU A 88 7.99 -29.42 7.28
CA GLU A 88 6.76 -29.63 8.06
C GLU A 88 6.21 -28.33 8.66
N ASN A 89 7.04 -27.30 8.79
CA ASN A 89 6.69 -26.01 9.37
C ASN A 89 6.62 -24.92 8.30
N ILE A 90 5.57 -25.00 7.46
CA ILE A 90 5.35 -24.04 6.37
C ILE A 90 5.21 -22.60 6.89
N GLN A 91 4.66 -22.44 8.11
CA GLN A 91 4.43 -21.14 8.73
C GLN A 91 5.76 -20.43 9.02
N SER A 92 6.80 -21.16 9.44
CA SER A 92 8.14 -20.60 9.64
C SER A 92 8.74 -20.09 8.32
N GLY A 93 8.55 -20.79 7.21
CA GLY A 93 8.97 -20.32 5.89
C GLY A 93 8.25 -19.03 5.48
N VAL A 94 6.93 -18.96 5.67
CA VAL A 94 6.14 -17.75 5.38
C VAL A 94 6.59 -16.59 6.27
N ALA A 95 6.74 -16.81 7.57
CA ALA A 95 7.19 -15.80 8.52
C ALA A 95 8.57 -15.23 8.15
N ALA A 96 9.51 -16.07 7.73
CA ALA A 96 10.85 -15.63 7.30
C ALA A 96 10.80 -14.67 6.11
N GLY A 97 9.92 -14.92 5.14
CA GLY A 97 9.71 -14.02 4.00
C GLY A 97 9.06 -12.70 4.41
N LEU A 98 8.06 -12.76 5.29
CA LEU A 98 7.37 -11.57 5.82
C LEU A 98 8.31 -10.66 6.62
N LEU A 99 9.23 -11.23 7.40
CA LEU A 99 10.24 -10.47 8.14
C LEU A 99 11.25 -9.72 7.23
N ALA A 100 11.35 -10.10 5.96
CA ALA A 100 12.17 -9.40 4.97
C ALA A 100 11.43 -8.21 4.32
N VAL A 101 10.15 -8.00 4.63
CA VAL A 101 9.37 -6.85 4.18
C VAL A 101 9.63 -5.66 5.10
N GLY A 102 9.97 -4.49 4.54
CA GLY A 102 10.34 -3.32 5.34
C GLY A 102 10.50 -2.05 4.51
N SER A 103 11.14 -1.03 5.07
CA SER A 103 11.20 0.31 4.44
C SER A 103 11.87 0.34 3.06
N GLN A 104 12.81 -0.58 2.80
CA GLN A 104 13.51 -0.70 1.51
C GLN A 104 12.76 -1.59 0.51
N PHE A 105 11.92 -2.51 0.97
CA PHE A 105 11.19 -3.48 0.15
C PHE A 105 9.71 -3.45 0.50
N ILE A 106 8.88 -3.03 -0.46
CA ILE A 106 7.41 -2.82 -0.32
C ILE A 106 7.06 -1.58 0.53
N GLY A 107 7.84 -1.23 1.57
CA GLY A 107 7.61 -0.03 2.38
C GLY A 107 7.73 1.30 1.61
N THR A 108 8.19 1.29 0.36
CA THR A 108 8.17 2.46 -0.53
C THR A 108 6.74 2.89 -0.88
N VAL A 109 5.76 1.97 -0.86
CA VAL A 109 4.34 2.28 -1.09
C VAL A 109 3.81 3.25 -0.04
N GLU A 110 4.00 2.94 1.23
CA GLU A 110 3.56 3.79 2.34
C GLU A 110 4.27 5.15 2.28
N ASN A 111 5.59 5.14 2.09
CA ASN A 111 6.37 6.37 2.01
C ASN A 111 5.95 7.26 0.81
N CYS A 112 5.60 6.65 -0.33
CA CYS A 112 5.06 7.37 -1.48
C CYS A 112 3.68 7.96 -1.16
N ALA A 113 2.78 7.17 -0.57
CA ALA A 113 1.45 7.64 -0.19
C ALA A 113 1.50 8.82 0.80
N VAL A 114 2.37 8.75 1.81
CA VAL A 114 2.62 9.85 2.76
C VAL A 114 3.15 11.08 2.04
N LEU A 115 4.11 10.92 1.12
CA LEU A 115 4.67 12.03 0.34
C LEU A 115 3.62 12.69 -0.56
N LEU A 116 2.80 11.89 -1.25
CA LEU A 116 1.71 12.41 -2.09
C LEU A 116 0.67 13.13 -1.25
N LYS A 117 0.34 12.62 -0.06
CA LYS A 117 -0.56 13.31 0.87
C LYS A 117 0.00 14.68 1.28
N GLN A 118 1.29 14.76 1.59
CA GLN A 118 1.94 16.04 1.89
C GLN A 118 1.82 17.04 0.73
N ILE A 119 1.97 16.57 -0.52
CA ILE A 119 1.81 17.40 -1.72
C ILE A 119 0.37 17.87 -1.90
N ILE A 120 -0.61 16.99 -1.66
CA ILE A 120 -2.05 17.30 -1.79
C ILE A 120 -2.51 18.30 -0.73
N ASP A 121 -2.03 18.16 0.51
CA ASP A 121 -2.44 18.99 1.64
C ASP A 121 -1.68 20.34 1.71
N ALA A 122 -0.72 20.57 0.80
CA ALA A 122 0.12 21.77 0.81
C ALA A 122 -0.67 23.03 0.41
N PRO A 123 -0.61 24.12 1.19
CA PRO A 123 -1.37 25.34 0.92
C PRO A 123 -0.96 26.06 -0.37
N GLU A 124 0.28 25.87 -0.82
CA GLU A 124 0.82 26.42 -2.07
C GLU A 124 0.32 25.68 -3.34
N GLY A 125 -0.40 24.57 -3.18
CA GLY A 125 -0.92 23.75 -4.28
C GLY A 125 0.04 22.65 -4.74
N ILE A 126 -0.52 21.68 -5.49
CA ILE A 126 0.16 20.43 -5.89
C ILE A 126 1.44 20.71 -6.69
N GLU A 127 1.39 21.63 -7.65
CA GLU A 127 2.52 21.90 -8.56
C GLU A 127 3.71 22.52 -7.82
N ALA A 128 3.46 23.49 -6.93
CA ALA A 128 4.50 24.14 -6.15
C ALA A 128 5.11 23.17 -5.12
N ALA A 129 4.27 22.39 -4.44
CA ALA A 129 4.71 21.40 -3.46
C ALA A 129 5.51 20.26 -4.11
N ALA A 130 5.07 19.75 -5.27
CA ALA A 130 5.78 18.72 -6.03
C ALA A 130 7.19 19.18 -6.43
N ARG A 131 7.32 20.44 -6.90
CA ARG A 131 8.62 21.05 -7.22
C ARG A 131 9.53 21.13 -6.01
N ALA A 132 9.02 21.62 -4.89
CA ALA A 132 9.77 21.73 -3.64
C ALA A 132 10.27 20.36 -3.14
N VAL A 133 9.41 19.34 -3.20
CA VAL A 133 9.77 17.96 -2.87
C VAL A 133 10.90 17.45 -3.77
N ALA A 134 10.76 17.54 -5.10
CA ALA A 134 11.76 17.04 -6.03
C ALA A 134 13.13 17.72 -5.81
N GLN A 135 13.14 19.05 -5.66
CA GLN A 135 14.34 19.82 -5.38
C GLN A 135 15.00 19.44 -4.05
N ARG A 136 14.20 19.28 -2.99
CA ARG A 136 14.70 18.86 -1.67
C ARG A 136 15.39 17.51 -1.73
N HIS A 137 14.73 16.49 -2.29
CA HIS A 137 15.31 15.14 -2.39
C HIS A 137 16.59 15.14 -3.24
N ARG A 138 16.61 15.93 -4.32
CA ARG A 138 17.81 16.10 -5.15
C ARG A 138 18.96 16.75 -4.38
N ALA A 139 18.69 17.84 -3.66
CA ALA A 139 19.68 18.56 -2.87
C ALA A 139 20.25 17.69 -1.73
N GLU A 140 19.39 16.93 -1.07
CA GLU A 140 19.76 16.00 0.00
C GLU A 140 20.40 14.70 -0.51
N ARG A 141 20.42 14.47 -1.84
CA ARG A 141 20.88 13.24 -2.48
C ARG A 141 20.17 11.98 -1.96
N LYS A 142 18.88 12.12 -1.62
CA LYS A 142 18.03 11.01 -1.17
C LYS A 142 17.24 10.43 -2.35
N SER A 143 16.89 9.15 -2.25
CA SER A 143 15.89 8.55 -3.13
C SER A 143 14.54 9.20 -2.90
N ILE A 144 13.70 9.21 -3.94
CA ILE A 144 12.32 9.67 -3.86
C ILE A 144 11.43 8.42 -3.79
N PRO A 145 10.66 8.21 -2.71
CA PRO A 145 9.71 7.10 -2.62
C PRO A 145 8.77 7.08 -3.83
N GLY A 146 8.57 5.91 -4.44
CA GLY A 146 7.78 5.77 -5.67
C GLY A 146 8.55 5.95 -6.98
N PHE A 147 9.85 6.29 -6.93
CA PHE A 147 10.64 6.62 -8.12
C PHE A 147 11.95 5.83 -8.20
N GLY A 148 12.28 5.47 -9.44
CA GLY A 148 13.48 4.74 -9.80
C GLY A 148 13.28 3.23 -9.75
N GLN A 149 13.66 2.58 -10.83
CA GLN A 149 13.80 1.13 -10.89
C GLN A 149 14.86 0.76 -11.92
N HIS A 150 15.60 -0.31 -11.65
CA HIS A 150 16.68 -0.74 -12.54
C HIS A 150 16.23 -1.73 -13.62
N LEU A 151 15.06 -2.37 -13.45
CA LEU A 151 14.59 -3.45 -14.33
C LEU A 151 13.78 -2.97 -15.52
N HIS A 152 12.79 -2.09 -15.35
CA HIS A 152 11.99 -1.62 -16.49
C HIS A 152 12.40 -0.20 -16.93
N LYS A 153 12.49 -0.04 -18.25
CA LYS A 153 12.81 1.21 -18.95
C LYS A 153 11.99 1.25 -20.25
N PRO A 154 11.46 2.42 -20.66
CA PRO A 154 11.51 3.69 -19.94
C PRO A 154 10.60 3.70 -18.70
N ASP A 155 9.50 2.94 -18.70
CA ASP A 155 8.48 2.95 -17.64
C ASP A 155 8.22 1.55 -17.02
N ASP A 156 7.72 1.51 -15.79
CA ASP A 156 7.14 0.30 -15.21
C ASP A 156 5.78 0.04 -15.86
N PRO A 157 5.60 -1.07 -16.59
CA PRO A 157 4.31 -1.36 -17.21
C PRO A 157 3.18 -1.53 -16.19
N ARG A 158 3.49 -1.96 -14.96
CA ARG A 158 2.50 -2.11 -13.89
C ARG A 158 2.05 -0.75 -13.36
N ALA A 159 2.98 0.17 -13.12
CA ALA A 159 2.64 1.52 -12.66
C ALA A 159 1.74 2.22 -13.68
N ALA A 160 2.10 2.14 -14.97
CA ALA A 160 1.28 2.67 -16.06
C ALA A 160 -0.13 2.05 -16.08
N LYS A 161 -0.23 0.72 -15.93
CA LYS A 161 -1.51 0.01 -15.92
C LYS A 161 -2.36 0.35 -14.69
N LEU A 162 -1.78 0.41 -13.50
CA LEU A 162 -2.47 0.76 -12.26
C LEU A 162 -3.00 2.20 -12.31
N MET A 163 -2.20 3.14 -12.80
CA MET A 163 -2.66 4.52 -13.02
C MET A 163 -3.80 4.58 -14.05
N ALA A 164 -3.73 3.80 -15.13
CA ALA A 164 -4.80 3.74 -16.12
C ALA A 164 -6.10 3.16 -15.53
N ILE A 165 -6.01 2.14 -14.68
CA ILE A 165 -7.15 1.61 -13.92
C ILE A 165 -7.73 2.71 -13.05
N GLY A 166 -6.92 3.37 -12.23
CA GLY A 166 -7.38 4.47 -11.37
C GLY A 166 -8.05 5.62 -12.12
N ARG A 167 -7.58 5.96 -13.34
CA ARG A 167 -8.20 7.01 -14.18
C ARG A 167 -9.54 6.59 -14.79
N ALA A 168 -9.83 5.30 -14.89
CA ALA A 168 -11.09 4.79 -15.46
C ALA A 168 -12.28 4.91 -14.48
N HIS A 169 -12.05 5.45 -13.29
CA HIS A 169 -12.92 5.44 -12.13
C HIS A 169 -13.22 6.89 -11.69
N PRO A 170 -14.22 7.56 -12.30
CA PRO A 170 -14.45 9.01 -12.16
C PRO A 170 -15.00 9.46 -10.80
N GLU A 171 -15.53 8.54 -10.00
CA GLU A 171 -15.94 8.79 -8.61
C GLU A 171 -14.75 9.08 -7.68
N PHE A 172 -13.53 8.72 -8.08
CA PHE A 172 -12.33 9.16 -7.40
C PHE A 172 -11.98 10.59 -7.82
N GLU A 173 -11.75 11.47 -6.84
CA GLU A 173 -11.33 12.87 -7.09
C GLU A 173 -10.01 12.98 -7.89
N GLY A 174 -9.23 11.89 -7.96
CA GLY A 174 -8.02 11.81 -8.77
C GLY A 174 -6.84 12.62 -8.22
N LYS A 175 -6.95 13.23 -7.04
CA LYS A 175 -5.89 14.07 -6.42
C LYS A 175 -4.54 13.36 -6.31
N TYR A 176 -4.53 12.08 -5.93
CA TYR A 176 -3.30 11.28 -5.89
C TYR A 176 -2.70 11.03 -7.28
N LEU A 177 -3.52 10.83 -8.31
CA LEU A 177 -3.06 10.67 -9.70
C LEU A 177 -2.56 11.99 -10.29
N GLN A 178 -3.10 13.13 -9.85
CA GLN A 178 -2.60 14.46 -10.19
C GLN A 178 -1.26 14.72 -9.49
N ALA A 179 -1.17 14.43 -8.19
CA ALA A 179 0.05 14.62 -7.40
C ALA A 179 1.23 13.78 -7.89
N ILE A 180 1.04 12.49 -8.18
CA ILE A 180 2.11 11.63 -8.72
C ILE A 180 2.56 12.10 -10.11
N ALA A 181 1.64 12.59 -10.95
CA ALA A 181 1.98 13.10 -12.28
C ALA A 181 2.77 14.41 -12.20
N ALA A 182 2.35 15.34 -11.34
CA ALA A 182 3.07 16.59 -11.07
C ALA A 182 4.46 16.30 -10.49
N LEU A 183 4.55 15.40 -9.50
CA LEU A 183 5.81 14.98 -8.93
C LEU A 183 6.72 14.34 -9.98
N SER A 184 6.20 13.47 -10.85
CA SER A 184 7.00 12.86 -11.92
C SER A 184 7.64 13.88 -12.85
N ALA A 185 6.89 14.90 -13.28
CA ALA A 185 7.43 15.96 -14.14
C ALA A 185 8.54 16.76 -13.42
N GLU A 186 8.35 17.07 -12.14
CA GLU A 186 9.31 17.82 -11.35
C GLU A 186 10.56 17.01 -10.98
N VAL A 187 10.42 15.68 -10.79
CA VAL A 187 11.56 14.77 -10.62
C VAL A 187 12.40 14.74 -11.90
N ASP A 188 11.77 14.60 -13.07
CA ASP A 188 12.49 14.60 -14.34
C ASP A 188 13.26 15.92 -14.54
N ALA A 189 12.62 17.05 -14.25
CA ALA A 189 13.23 18.37 -14.32
C ALA A 189 14.41 18.53 -13.35
N ALA A 190 14.25 18.13 -12.08
CA ALA A 190 15.29 18.25 -11.07
C ALA A 190 16.48 17.33 -11.32
N TYR A 191 16.27 16.17 -11.96
CA TYR A 191 17.32 15.19 -12.22
C TYR A 191 17.94 15.31 -13.62
N GLY A 192 17.32 16.07 -14.53
CA GLY A 192 17.77 16.29 -15.90
C GLY A 192 17.63 15.06 -16.80
N LYS A 193 16.79 14.09 -16.40
CA LYS A 193 16.54 12.85 -17.13
C LYS A 193 15.25 12.22 -16.62
N HIS A 194 14.65 11.35 -17.44
CA HIS A 194 13.48 10.60 -17.03
C HIS A 194 13.78 9.62 -15.88
N ILE A 195 13.00 9.69 -14.81
CA ILE A 195 13.03 8.78 -13.67
C ILE A 195 11.68 8.06 -13.59
N THR A 196 11.72 6.75 -13.81
CA THR A 196 10.55 5.89 -13.85
C THR A 196 9.78 5.86 -12.53
N ILE A 197 8.45 5.95 -12.60
CA ILE A 197 7.55 5.60 -11.49
C ILE A 197 7.55 4.08 -11.32
N ASN A 198 7.80 3.59 -10.11
CA ASN A 198 7.75 2.16 -9.81
C ASN A 198 6.31 1.71 -9.50
N ALA A 199 6.08 0.40 -9.44
CA ALA A 199 4.77 -0.14 -9.07
C ALA A 199 4.43 0.00 -7.57
N THR A 200 5.33 0.55 -6.76
CA THR A 200 5.29 0.55 -5.28
C THR A 200 5.32 1.96 -4.71
#